data_AF-A0A2N6EJQ4-F1
#
_entry.id   AF-A0A2N6EJQ4-F1
#
_cell.length_a   1.000
_cell.length_b   1.000
_cell.length_c   1.000
_cell.angle_alpha   90.00
_cell.angle_beta   90.00
_cell.angle_gamma   90.00
#
_symmetry.space_group_name_H-M   'P 1'
#
loop_
_entity.id
_entity.type
_entity.pdbx_description
1 polymer ?
#
loop_
_entity_poly.entity_id
_entity_poly.type
_entity_poly.pdbx_seq_one_letter_code
_entity_poly.pdbx_strand_id
1 'polypeptide(L)'
;MKKLFSCCLLLWLSACVPLLDSINETTQKIPADQQLFLDGVEQFSQQREASTLRLLQDRFPSSPWTSKAAAILSLIDQINGQEQQLAQLQSQLAQQQQQLAKHANHSTDQELEEHIKRCQSDNQRLKEELSVSRRQLEALRELTIELELKEP
;
A
#
# COMPACT_ATOMS: atom_id res chain seq x y z
N MET A 1 30.79 -66.62 35.25
CA MET A 1 31.07 -66.66 33.79
C MET A 1 30.26 -65.60 33.04
N LYS A 2 30.58 -64.30 33.17
CA LYS A 2 29.82 -63.19 32.54
C LYS A 2 30.70 -62.13 31.85
N LYS A 3 32.02 -62.35 31.77
CA LYS A 3 32.96 -61.36 31.16
C LYS A 3 33.53 -61.76 29.80
N LEU A 4 33.15 -62.91 29.24
CA LEU A 4 33.60 -63.34 27.90
C LEU A 4 32.58 -63.09 26.78
N PHE A 5 31.31 -62.84 27.11
CA PHE A 5 30.28 -62.53 26.10
C PHE A 5 30.30 -61.07 25.62
N SER A 6 30.96 -60.15 26.35
CA SER A 6 30.98 -58.73 25.99
C SER A 6 32.02 -58.37 24.92
N CYS A 7 33.08 -59.18 24.74
CA CYS A 7 34.09 -58.89 23.71
C CYS A 7 33.70 -59.43 22.32
N CYS A 8 32.95 -60.53 22.25
CA CYS A 8 32.54 -61.09 20.95
C CYS A 8 31.43 -60.26 20.28
N LEU A 9 30.56 -59.58 21.04
CA LEU A 9 29.54 -58.69 20.49
C LEU A 9 30.13 -57.39 19.90
N LEU A 10 31.24 -56.90 20.45
CA LEU A 10 31.91 -55.69 19.94
C LEU A 10 32.73 -55.94 18.66
N LEU A 11 33.18 -57.18 18.43
CA LEU A 11 33.88 -57.59 17.20
C LEU A 11 32.93 -57.91 16.04
N TRP A 12 31.66 -58.23 16.32
CA TRP A 12 30.64 -58.42 15.28
C TRP A 12 30.00 -57.11 14.81
N LEU A 13 30.04 -56.05 15.63
CA LEU A 13 29.59 -54.72 15.25
C LEU A 13 30.59 -53.97 14.34
N SER A 14 31.88 -54.33 14.36
CA SER A 14 32.90 -53.70 13.51
C SER A 14 32.98 -54.27 12.09
N ALA A 15 32.41 -55.45 11.84
CA ALA A 15 32.36 -56.07 10.51
C ALA A 15 31.16 -55.60 9.66
N CYS A 16 30.18 -54.91 10.25
CA CYS A 16 29.06 -54.30 9.51
C CYS A 16 29.31 -52.85 9.09
N VAL A 17 30.40 -52.22 9.54
CA VAL A 17 30.75 -50.84 9.17
C VAL A 17 31.11 -50.66 7.69
N PRO A 18 31.82 -51.58 6.99
CA PRO A 18 32.10 -51.36 5.57
C PRO A 18 30.86 -51.51 4.67
N LEU A 19 29.72 -52.00 5.19
CA LEU A 19 28.46 -52.00 4.44
C LEU A 19 27.70 -50.66 4.60
N LEU A 20 27.82 -49.96 5.73
CA LEU A 20 27.16 -48.66 5.92
C LEU A 20 27.89 -47.49 5.23
N ASP A 21 29.21 -47.54 5.08
CA ASP A 21 29.93 -46.55 4.27
C ASP A 21 29.56 -46.64 2.79
N SER A 22 29.21 -47.84 2.28
CA SER A 22 28.70 -48.00 0.91
C SER A 22 27.24 -47.53 0.72
N ILE A 23 26.49 -47.35 1.81
CA ILE A 23 25.11 -46.85 1.77
C ILE A 23 25.09 -45.32 1.85
N ASN A 24 26.10 -44.69 2.46
CA ASN A 24 26.25 -43.24 2.52
C ASN A 24 26.71 -42.60 1.19
N GLU A 25 27.21 -43.41 0.25
CA GLU A 25 27.43 -43.02 -1.15
C GLU A 25 26.15 -43.05 -2.01
N THR A 26 24.97 -43.23 -1.41
CA THR A 26 23.72 -42.77 -2.04
C THR A 26 23.56 -41.26 -1.82
N THR A 27 24.59 -40.48 -2.13
CA THR A 27 24.39 -39.07 -2.47
C THR A 27 23.54 -39.09 -3.74
N GLN A 28 22.21 -39.01 -3.58
CA GLN A 28 21.30 -38.80 -4.70
C GLN A 28 21.82 -37.59 -5.45
N LYS A 29 22.50 -37.85 -6.57
CA LYS A 29 23.11 -36.83 -7.39
C LYS A 29 21.96 -35.98 -7.91
N ILE A 30 21.75 -34.83 -7.29
CA ILE A 30 20.67 -33.93 -7.67
C ILE A 30 20.85 -33.64 -9.16
N PRO A 31 19.84 -33.90 -10.00
CA PRO A 31 19.91 -33.61 -11.42
C PRO A 31 20.30 -32.13 -11.65
N ALA A 32 21.15 -31.86 -12.63
CA ALA A 32 21.72 -30.53 -12.83
C ALA A 32 20.66 -29.44 -13.08
N ASP A 33 19.55 -29.81 -13.71
CA ASP A 33 18.36 -28.98 -13.90
C ASP A 33 17.63 -28.66 -12.58
N GLN A 34 17.52 -29.64 -11.68
CA GLN A 34 16.98 -29.42 -10.35
C GLN A 34 17.89 -28.51 -9.50
N GLN A 35 19.21 -28.69 -9.58
CA GLN A 35 20.16 -27.83 -8.88
C GLN A 35 20.07 -26.38 -9.37
N LEU A 36 20.07 -26.17 -10.69
CA LEU A 36 19.92 -24.83 -11.29
C LEU A 36 18.58 -24.18 -10.92
N PHE A 37 17.50 -24.95 -10.81
CA PHE A 37 16.23 -24.43 -10.32
C PHE A 37 16.34 -23.92 -8.89
N LEU A 38 16.92 -24.71 -7.99
CA LEU A 38 17.10 -24.35 -6.58
C LEU A 38 17.97 -23.10 -6.43
N ASP A 39 19.12 -23.08 -7.12
CA ASP A 39 20.04 -21.94 -7.12
C ASP A 39 19.36 -20.67 -7.65
N GLY A 40 18.53 -20.80 -8.69
CA GLY A 40 17.78 -19.68 -9.26
C GLY A 40 16.68 -19.13 -8.35
N VAL A 41 16.00 -19.99 -7.59
CA VAL A 41 15.04 -19.55 -6.57
C VAL A 41 15.74 -18.84 -5.41
N GLU A 42 16.87 -19.38 -4.96
CA GLU A 42 17.68 -18.78 -3.89
C GLU A 42 18.26 -17.42 -4.29
N GLN A 43 18.83 -17.33 -5.50
CA GLN A 43 19.34 -16.08 -6.06
C GLN A 43 18.24 -15.02 -6.16
N PHE A 44 17.03 -15.40 -6.58
CA PHE A 44 15.91 -14.47 -6.61
C PHE A 44 15.50 -14.00 -5.20
N SER A 45 15.45 -14.92 -4.23
CA SER A 45 15.12 -14.59 -2.84
C SER A 45 16.12 -13.59 -2.23
N GLN A 46 17.41 -13.75 -2.51
CA GLN A 46 18.48 -12.95 -1.90
C GLN A 46 18.76 -11.65 -2.67
N GLN A 47 18.76 -11.69 -3.99
CA GLN A 47 19.27 -10.61 -4.85
C GLN A 47 18.22 -10.09 -5.84
N ARG A 48 17.01 -10.67 -5.84
CA ARG A 48 15.95 -10.41 -6.83
C ARG A 48 16.39 -10.59 -8.29
N GLU A 49 17.41 -11.43 -8.51
CA GLU A 49 17.86 -11.78 -9.85
C GLU A 49 17.31 -13.13 -10.28
N ALA A 50 16.85 -13.21 -11.53
CA ALA A 50 16.24 -14.42 -12.09
C ALA A 50 17.04 -15.02 -13.26
N SER A 51 18.32 -14.64 -13.38
CA SER A 51 19.20 -15.06 -14.47
C SER A 51 19.44 -16.58 -14.49
N THR A 52 19.58 -17.22 -13.33
CA THR A 52 19.77 -18.67 -13.23
C THR A 52 18.49 -19.45 -13.56
N LEU A 53 17.31 -18.91 -13.21
CA LEU A 53 16.03 -19.50 -13.64
C LEU A 53 15.85 -19.42 -15.16
N ARG A 54 16.29 -18.34 -15.81
CA ARG A 54 16.28 -18.22 -17.28
C ARG A 54 17.30 -19.17 -17.93
N LEU A 55 18.50 -19.28 -17.36
CA LEU A 55 19.55 -20.21 -17.81
C LEU A 55 19.09 -21.68 -17.76
N LEU A 56 18.27 -22.04 -16.77
CA LEU A 56 17.63 -23.36 -16.70
C LEU A 56 16.72 -23.63 -17.92
N GLN A 57 15.92 -22.64 -18.33
CA GLN A 57 15.02 -22.79 -19.48
C GLN A 57 15.79 -23.00 -20.78
N ASP A 58 16.91 -22.31 -20.94
CA ASP A 58 17.76 -22.41 -22.13
C ASP A 58 18.52 -23.76 -22.19
N ARG A 59 19.04 -24.24 -21.05
CA ARG A 59 19.85 -25.47 -21.01
C ARG A 59 19.04 -26.75 -20.91
N PHE A 60 17.85 -26.71 -20.31
CA PHE A 60 17.04 -27.90 -20.04
C PHE A 60 15.57 -27.70 -20.44
N PRO A 61 15.26 -27.43 -21.72
CA PRO A 61 13.90 -27.06 -22.15
C PRO A 61 12.85 -28.14 -21.88
N SER A 62 13.25 -29.41 -21.89
CA SER A 62 12.36 -30.56 -21.63
C SER A 62 12.24 -30.94 -20.15
N SER A 63 12.90 -30.21 -19.24
CA SER A 63 12.86 -30.52 -17.81
C SER A 63 11.53 -30.13 -17.16
N PRO A 64 10.98 -30.94 -16.24
CA PRO A 64 9.85 -30.53 -15.42
C PRO A 64 10.15 -29.32 -14.51
N TRP A 65 11.43 -29.00 -14.27
CA TRP A 65 11.84 -27.82 -13.51
C TRP A 65 11.77 -26.54 -14.34
N THR A 66 11.86 -26.64 -15.66
CA THR A 66 11.72 -25.51 -16.60
C THR A 66 10.31 -24.93 -16.61
N SER A 67 9.28 -25.78 -16.55
CA SER A 67 7.88 -25.31 -16.45
C SER A 67 7.61 -24.62 -15.11
N LYS A 68 8.21 -25.12 -14.01
CA LYS A 68 8.14 -24.49 -12.70
C LYS A 68 8.89 -23.15 -12.68
N ALA A 69 10.07 -23.07 -13.29
CA ALA A 69 10.82 -21.83 -13.43
C ALA A 69 10.05 -20.79 -14.24
N ALA A 70 9.36 -21.19 -15.31
CA ALA A 70 8.51 -20.29 -16.09
C ALA A 70 7.38 -19.68 -15.23
N ALA A 71 6.72 -20.50 -14.41
CA ALA A 71 5.68 -20.00 -13.49
C ALA A 71 6.25 -19.02 -12.46
N ILE A 72 7.43 -19.31 -11.91
CA ILE A 72 8.12 -18.41 -10.97
C ILE A 72 8.50 -17.10 -11.66
N LEU A 73 9.10 -17.14 -12.85
CA LEU A 73 9.44 -15.94 -13.63
C LEU A 73 8.20 -15.09 -13.92
N SER A 74 7.08 -15.70 -14.27
CA SER A 74 5.81 -14.97 -14.48
C SER A 74 5.31 -14.30 -13.20
N LEU A 75 5.44 -14.96 -12.04
CA LEU A 75 5.08 -14.35 -10.76
C LEU A 75 6.01 -13.19 -10.39
N ILE A 76 7.30 -13.33 -10.68
CA ILE A 76 8.30 -12.26 -10.49
C ILE A 76 7.93 -11.03 -11.31
N ASP A 77 7.60 -11.21 -12.59
CA ASP A 77 7.21 -10.10 -13.47
C ASP A 77 5.91 -9.42 -12.98
N GLN A 78 4.95 -10.21 -12.49
CA GLN A 78 3.71 -9.67 -11.88
C GLN A 78 4.01 -8.86 -10.62
N ILE A 79 4.85 -9.37 -9.71
CA ILE A 79 5.24 -8.69 -8.47
C ILE A 79 5.95 -7.37 -8.81
N ASN A 80 6.89 -7.38 -9.75
CA ASN A 80 7.59 -6.17 -10.17
C ASN A 80 6.61 -5.13 -10.76
N GLY A 81 5.64 -5.57 -11.56
CA GLY A 81 4.58 -4.70 -12.09
C GLY A 81 3.73 -4.08 -10.98
N GLN A 82 3.35 -4.88 -9.97
CA GLN A 82 2.58 -4.41 -8.81
C GLN A 82 3.37 -3.42 -7.95
N GLU A 83 4.66 -3.67 -7.72
CA GLU A 83 5.53 -2.74 -6.98
C GLU A 83 5.67 -1.39 -7.69
N GLN A 84 5.79 -1.39 -9.02
CA GLN A 84 5.80 -0.16 -9.82
C GLN A 84 4.48 0.61 -9.71
N GLN A 85 3.35 -0.09 -9.77
CA GLN A 85 2.02 0.53 -9.60
C GLN A 85 1.87 1.13 -8.20
N LEU A 86 2.33 0.43 -7.15
CA LEU A 86 2.32 0.95 -5.79
C LEU A 86 3.17 2.21 -5.65
N ALA A 87 4.38 2.23 -6.23
CA ALA A 87 5.24 3.41 -6.22
C ALA A 87 4.58 4.61 -6.93
N GLN A 88 3.89 4.38 -8.05
CA GLN A 88 3.14 5.41 -8.76
C GLN A 88 1.96 5.96 -7.92
N LEU A 89 1.18 5.07 -7.30
CA LEU A 89 0.06 5.46 -6.43
C LEU A 89 0.53 6.24 -5.21
N GLN A 90 1.64 5.84 -4.59
CA GLN A 90 2.25 6.57 -3.48
C GLN A 90 2.70 7.97 -3.90
N SER A 91 3.30 8.10 -5.09
CA SER A 91 3.68 9.40 -5.64
C SER A 91 2.46 10.30 -5.89
N GLN A 92 1.40 9.75 -6.49
CA GLN A 92 0.15 10.48 -6.71
C GLN A 92 -0.50 10.93 -5.39
N LEU A 93 -0.51 10.06 -4.39
CA LEU A 93 -1.04 10.39 -3.06
C LEU A 93 -0.23 11.49 -2.38
N ALA A 94 1.10 11.45 -2.46
CA ALA A 94 1.96 12.52 -1.95
C ALA A 94 1.72 13.86 -2.66
N GLN A 95 1.52 13.84 -3.98
CA GLN A 95 1.17 15.04 -4.76
C GLN A 95 -0.19 15.61 -4.36
N GLN A 96 -1.20 14.76 -4.20
CA GLN A 96 -2.53 15.17 -3.74
C GLN A 96 -2.49 15.72 -2.32
N GLN A 97 -1.75 15.09 -1.40
CA GLN A 97 -1.55 15.60 -0.04
C GLN A 97 -0.85 16.96 -0.05
N GLN A 98 0.14 17.17 -0.91
CA GLN A 98 0.79 18.46 -1.05
C GLN A 98 -0.15 19.54 -1.63
N GLN A 99 -1.01 19.18 -2.59
CA GLN A 99 -2.05 20.09 -3.11
C GLN A 99 -3.07 20.44 -2.02
N LEU A 100 -3.56 19.46 -1.28
CA LEU A 100 -4.47 19.66 -0.15
C LEU A 100 -3.83 20.53 0.94
N ALA A 101 -2.56 20.30 1.28
CA ALA A 101 -1.83 21.13 2.24
C ALA A 101 -1.62 22.57 1.74
N LYS A 102 -1.44 22.78 0.44
CA LYS A 102 -1.40 24.13 -0.17
C LYS A 102 -2.76 24.82 -0.11
N HIS A 103 -3.84 24.09 -0.37
CA HIS A 103 -5.20 24.63 -0.26
C HIS A 103 -5.63 24.88 1.20
N ALA A 104 -5.22 24.02 2.15
CA ALA A 104 -5.48 24.22 3.57
C ALA A 104 -4.70 25.41 4.16
N ASN A 105 -3.56 25.77 3.58
CA ASN A 105 -2.72 26.89 4.04
C ASN A 105 -2.93 28.20 3.27
N HIS A 106 -3.77 28.25 2.23
CA HIS A 106 -4.03 29.49 1.48
C HIS A 106 -5.53 29.80 1.44
N SER A 107 -5.87 30.83 2.23
CA SER A 107 -6.94 31.81 2.05
C SER A 107 -8.40 31.47 2.37
N THR A 108 -8.81 30.21 2.58
CA THR A 108 -10.23 29.96 2.86
C THR A 108 -10.71 30.56 4.18
N ASP A 109 -9.98 30.40 5.29
CA ASP A 109 -10.50 30.85 6.60
C ASP A 109 -10.49 32.37 6.75
N GLN A 110 -9.46 33.07 6.26
CA GLN A 110 -9.41 34.53 6.31
C GLN A 110 -10.38 35.19 5.32
N GLU A 111 -10.50 34.67 4.10
CA GLU A 111 -11.48 35.20 3.13
C GLU A 111 -12.91 34.89 3.58
N LEU A 112 -13.18 33.71 4.14
CA LEU A 112 -14.47 33.38 4.76
C LEU A 112 -14.75 34.31 5.95
N GLU A 113 -13.76 34.56 6.82
CA GLU A 113 -13.93 35.44 7.97
C GLU A 113 -14.20 36.89 7.54
N GLU A 114 -13.50 37.39 6.52
CA GLU A 114 -13.78 38.71 5.94
C GLU A 114 -15.16 38.78 5.26
N HIS A 115 -15.55 37.73 4.56
CA HIS A 115 -16.86 37.64 3.93
C HIS A 115 -17.99 37.61 4.98
N ILE A 116 -17.81 36.85 6.06
CA ILE A 116 -18.72 36.82 7.20
C ILE A 116 -18.83 38.21 7.85
N LYS A 117 -17.71 38.90 8.09
CA LYS A 117 -17.70 40.28 8.63
C LYS A 117 -18.44 41.26 7.73
N ARG A 118 -18.26 41.20 6.41
CA ARG A 118 -18.99 42.02 5.43
C ARG A 118 -20.49 41.72 5.47
N CYS A 119 -20.89 40.45 5.41
CA CYS A 119 -22.29 40.06 5.49
C CYS A 119 -22.98 40.47 6.81
N GLN A 120 -22.25 40.45 7.92
CA GLN A 120 -22.75 40.93 9.21
C GLN A 120 -22.96 42.45 9.21
N SER A 121 -21.99 43.21 8.67
CA SER A 121 -22.09 44.67 8.54
C SER A 121 -23.27 45.09 7.65
N ASP A 122 -23.45 44.43 6.50
CA ASP A 122 -24.58 44.71 5.61
C ASP A 122 -25.93 44.37 6.25
N ASN A 123 -26.03 43.26 6.99
CA ASN A 123 -27.25 42.93 7.73
C ASN A 123 -27.59 44.00 8.76
N GLN A 124 -26.59 44.54 9.46
CA GLN A 124 -26.82 45.58 10.45
C GLN A 124 -27.30 46.87 9.79
N ARG A 125 -26.66 47.29 8.70
CA ARG A 125 -27.11 48.44 7.89
C ARG A 125 -28.55 48.26 7.39
N LEU A 126 -28.88 47.11 6.82
CA LEU A 126 -30.24 46.83 6.33
C LEU A 126 -31.28 46.82 7.46
N LYS A 127 -30.91 46.34 8.66
CA LYS A 127 -31.80 46.43 9.84
C LYS A 127 -32.05 47.88 10.26
N GLU A 128 -31.02 48.72 10.21
CA GLU A 128 -31.14 50.14 10.51
C GLU A 128 -32.04 50.84 9.47
N GLU A 129 -31.80 50.62 8.18
CA GLU A 129 -32.62 51.14 7.08
C GLU A 129 -34.09 50.71 7.18
N LEU A 130 -34.34 49.44 7.52
CA LEU A 130 -35.68 48.92 7.74
C LEU A 130 -36.35 49.56 8.96
N SER A 131 -35.60 49.83 10.02
CA SER A 131 -36.12 50.52 11.21
C SER A 131 -36.52 51.97 10.90
N VAL A 132 -35.74 52.67 10.08
CA VAL A 132 -36.05 54.03 9.63
C VAL A 132 -37.30 54.03 8.77
N SER A 133 -37.37 53.11 7.80
CA SER A 133 -38.53 52.98 6.90
C SER A 133 -39.82 52.67 7.66
N ARG A 134 -39.75 51.84 8.72
CA ARG A 134 -40.91 51.57 9.60
C ARG A 134 -41.40 52.82 10.31
N ARG A 135 -40.49 53.62 10.89
CA ARG A 135 -40.87 54.88 11.56
C ARG A 135 -41.50 55.86 10.59
N GLN A 136 -40.99 55.94 9.35
CA GLN A 136 -41.58 56.78 8.31
C GLN A 136 -43.00 56.33 7.94
N LEU A 137 -43.22 55.02 7.82
CA LEU A 137 -44.55 54.47 7.56
C LEU A 137 -45.53 54.76 8.70
N GLU A 138 -45.09 54.62 9.95
CA GLU A 138 -45.89 54.95 11.14
C GLU A 138 -46.27 56.43 11.15
N ALA A 139 -45.32 57.34 10.93
CA ALA A 139 -45.59 58.77 10.84
C ALA A 139 -46.57 59.12 9.71
N LEU A 140 -46.46 58.49 8.54
CA LEU A 140 -47.40 58.68 7.44
C LEU A 140 -48.81 58.17 7.78
N ARG A 141 -48.92 57.05 8.52
CA ARG A 141 -50.21 56.54 8.99
C ARG A 141 -50.87 57.50 9.98
N GLU A 142 -50.10 58.02 10.94
CA GLU A 142 -50.60 59.00 11.91
C GLU A 142 -51.10 60.27 11.20
N LEU A 143 -50.31 60.82 10.27
CA LEU A 143 -50.72 61.97 9.45
C LEU A 143 -51.99 61.71 8.64
N THR A 144 -52.14 60.51 8.08
CA THR A 144 -53.33 60.15 7.30
C THR A 144 -54.58 60.12 8.18
N ILE A 145 -54.48 59.51 9.37
CA ILE A 145 -55.56 59.48 10.36
C ILE A 145 -55.93 60.90 10.80
N GLU A 146 -54.93 61.75 11.08
CA GLU A 146 -55.18 63.15 11.45
C GLU A 146 -55.89 63.93 10.34
N LEU A 147 -55.56 63.69 9.07
CA LEU A 147 -56.22 64.33 7.93
C LEU A 147 -57.66 63.84 7.76
N GLU A 148 -57.91 62.53 7.84
CA GLU A 148 -59.26 61.95 7.76
C GLU A 148 -60.19 62.43 8.89
N LEU A 149 -59.66 62.69 10.08
CA LEU A 149 -60.41 63.21 11.23
C LEU A 149 -60.68 64.72 11.16
N LYS A 150 -60.01 65.45 10.25
CA LYS A 150 -60.06 66.92 10.14
C LYS A 150 -60.85 67.41 8.93
N GLU A 151 -61.26 66.50 8.04
CA GLU A 151 -62.28 66.79 7.04
C GLU A 151 -63.69 66.79 7.70
N PRO A 152 -64.48 67.87 7.57
CA PRO A 152 -65.82 67.99 8.16
C PRO A 152 -66.90 67.20 7.42
#